data_AF-A0A9P7XVM3-F1
#
_entry.id   AF-A0A9P7XVM3-F1
#
_cell.length_a   1.000
_cell.length_b   1.000
_cell.length_c   1.000
_cell.angle_alpha   90.00
_cell.angle_beta   90.00
_cell.angle_gamma   90.00
#
_symmetry.space_group_name_H-M   'P 1'
#
loop_
_entity.id
_entity.type
_entity.pdbx_description
1 polymer ?
#
loop_
_entity_poly.entity_id
_entity_poly.type
_entity_poly.pdbx_seq_one_letter_code
_entity_poly.pdbx_strand_id
1 'polypeptide(L)'
;MKLLYLLSAVACASVALAEYKLQICDNTCKRVHTFKTPNNIRPCICLASTQTGTIGGIGGGDIKLFQSIDCTGNFQKIGPNAGISNAQWVNSVSFGPSGSSRSPGTCPNWYN
;
A
#
# COMPACT_ATOMS: atom_id res chain seq x y z
N MET A 1 44.75 5.07 36.95
CA MET A 1 43.28 5.01 37.13
C MET A 1 42.71 6.08 36.22
N LYS A 2 42.23 5.71 35.03
CA LYS A 2 40.89 5.20 34.69
C LYS A 2 39.93 6.35 34.37
N LEU A 3 39.49 6.34 33.10
CA LEU A 3 38.20 6.84 32.59
C LEU A 3 37.97 8.36 32.71
N LEU A 4 37.72 9.10 31.63
CA LEU A 4 36.45 9.06 30.92
C LEU A 4 36.61 9.61 29.49
N TYR A 5 36.54 8.71 28.50
CA TYR A 5 36.13 9.05 27.14
C TYR A 5 34.60 9.17 27.17
N LEU A 6 34.05 10.39 27.21
CA LEU A 6 32.62 10.57 26.99
C LEU A 6 32.36 10.62 25.48
N LEU A 7 31.94 9.48 24.94
CA LEU A 7 31.30 9.37 23.65
C LEU A 7 29.96 10.14 23.68
N SER A 8 29.88 11.30 23.03
CA SER A 8 28.58 11.87 22.63
C SER A 8 28.26 11.40 21.21
N ALA A 9 27.93 10.12 21.08
CA ALA A 9 27.25 9.63 19.88
C ALA A 9 25.81 10.17 19.90
N VAL A 10 25.61 11.34 19.30
CA VAL A 10 24.28 11.77 18.86
C VAL A 10 23.88 10.78 17.77
N ALA A 11 23.25 9.70 18.17
CA ALA A 11 22.56 8.81 17.26
C ALA A 11 21.46 9.65 16.60
N CYS A 12 21.73 10.10 15.37
CA CYS A 12 20.68 10.48 14.43
C CYS A 12 19.76 9.26 14.31
N ALA A 13 18.72 9.21 15.13
CA ALA A 13 17.55 8.42 14.85
C ALA A 13 16.89 9.06 13.63
N SER A 14 17.41 8.77 12.44
CA SER A 14 16.65 8.89 11.21
C SER A 14 15.50 7.89 11.34
N VAL A 15 14.41 8.35 11.95
CA VAL A 15 13.08 7.76 11.75
C VAL A 15 12.83 7.85 10.25
N ALA A 16 13.25 6.82 9.53
CA ALA A 16 12.86 6.62 8.16
C ALA A 16 11.34 6.56 8.19
N LEU A 17 10.69 7.61 7.72
CA LEU A 17 9.27 7.64 7.43
C LEU A 17 9.03 6.58 6.35
N ALA A 18 8.87 5.31 6.76
CA ALA A 18 8.69 4.20 5.84
C ALA A 18 7.42 4.47 5.02
N GLU A 19 7.51 4.61 3.70
CA GLU A 19 6.30 4.77 2.89
C GLU A 19 5.67 3.39 2.66
N TYR A 20 4.35 3.30 2.82
CA TYR A 20 3.63 2.13 2.34
C TYR A 20 3.48 2.23 0.84
N LYS A 21 3.75 1.14 0.14
CA LYS A 21 3.66 1.07 -1.31
C LYS A 21 2.79 -0.09 -1.71
N LEU A 22 2.08 0.10 -2.80
CA LEU A 22 1.24 -0.90 -3.42
C LEU A 22 1.57 -0.93 -4.90
N GLN A 23 1.86 -2.11 -5.42
CA GLN A 23 2.11 -2.34 -6.82
C GLN A 23 0.95 -3.10 -7.44
N ILE A 24 0.49 -2.63 -8.59
CA ILE A 24 -0.59 -3.26 -9.35
C ILE A 24 -0.08 -3.53 -10.76
N CYS A 25 -0.10 -4.79 -11.18
CA CYS A 25 0.28 -5.19 -12.53
C CYS A 25 -0.94 -5.68 -13.30
N ASP A 26 -0.94 -5.48 -14.63
CA ASP A 26 -1.98 -6.02 -15.50
C ASP A 26 -1.88 -7.57 -15.60
N ASN A 27 -2.77 -8.20 -16.37
CA ASN A 27 -2.78 -9.66 -16.52
C ASN A 27 -1.47 -10.25 -17.08
N THR A 28 -0.63 -9.42 -17.72
CA THR A 28 0.65 -9.83 -18.30
C THR A 28 1.84 -9.32 -17.50
N CYS A 29 1.59 -8.56 -16.43
CA CYS A 29 2.53 -7.68 -15.74
C CYS A 29 3.40 -6.80 -16.67
N LYS A 30 2.95 -6.47 -17.89
CA LYS A 30 3.67 -5.54 -18.78
C LYS A 30 3.43 -4.09 -18.39
N ARG A 31 2.28 -3.80 -17.80
CA ARG A 31 1.96 -2.50 -17.21
C ARG A 31 1.93 -2.61 -15.70
N VAL A 32 2.64 -1.70 -15.04
CA VAL A 32 2.79 -1.69 -13.59
C VAL A 32 2.55 -0.28 -13.09
N HIS A 33 1.61 -0.13 -12.16
CA HIS A 33 1.37 1.11 -11.45
C HIS A 33 1.79 0.94 -9.99
N THR A 34 2.47 1.93 -9.41
CA THR A 34 2.87 1.90 -8.00
C THR A 34 2.28 3.09 -7.25
N PHE A 35 1.38 2.79 -6.32
CA PHE A 35 0.85 3.76 -5.38
C PHE A 35 1.76 3.85 -4.16
N LYS A 36 1.85 5.04 -3.57
CA LYS A 36 2.58 5.29 -2.33
C LYS A 36 1.70 6.11 -1.40
N THR A 37 1.83 5.87 -0.10
CA THR A 37 1.13 6.66 0.92
C THR A 37 1.99 6.80 2.17
N PRO A 38 1.96 7.96 2.85
CA PRO A 38 2.69 8.16 4.10
C PRO A 38 2.09 7.34 5.25
N ASN A 39 2.84 7.24 6.35
CA ASN A 39 2.53 6.37 7.49
C ASN A 39 1.22 6.64 8.23
N ASN A 40 0.61 7.80 8.02
CA ASN A 40 -0.59 8.26 8.72
C ASN A 40 -1.83 8.34 7.82
N ILE A 41 -1.72 7.93 6.56
CA ILE A 41 -2.82 8.00 5.60
C ILE A 41 -3.14 6.60 5.07
N ARG A 42 -4.43 6.29 5.03
CA ARG A 42 -4.96 5.06 4.43
C ARG A 42 -5.88 5.42 3.26
N PRO A 43 -5.37 5.56 2.02
CA PRO A 43 -6.20 5.83 0.87
C PRO A 43 -7.09 4.63 0.54
N CYS A 44 -8.20 4.90 -0.15
CA CYS A 44 -8.86 3.94 -1.02
C CYS A 44 -8.53 4.29 -2.47
N ILE A 45 -8.17 3.29 -3.25
CA ILE A 45 -7.90 3.40 -4.68
C ILE A 45 -8.97 2.62 -5.41
N CYS A 46 -9.70 3.27 -6.31
CA CYS A 46 -10.64 2.57 -7.18
C CYS A 46 -9.89 1.89 -8.33
N LEU A 47 -10.17 0.61 -8.55
CA LEU A 47 -9.55 -0.25 -9.56
C LEU A 47 -10.54 -0.79 -10.58
N ALA A 48 -11.84 -0.54 -10.44
CA ALA A 48 -12.87 -1.06 -11.34
C ALA A 48 -12.65 -0.72 -12.82
N SER A 49 -12.01 0.43 -13.11
CA SER A 49 -11.65 0.85 -14.47
C SER A 49 -10.25 0.41 -14.90
N THR A 50 -9.51 -0.33 -14.06
CA THR A 50 -8.11 -0.73 -14.28
C THR A 50 -7.99 -2.25 -14.32
N GLN A 51 -7.43 -2.77 -15.41
CA GLN A 51 -7.24 -4.22 -15.57
C GLN A 51 -6.24 -4.76 -14.55
N THR A 52 -6.72 -5.39 -13.48
CA THR A 52 -5.85 -5.80 -12.38
C THR A 52 -5.55 -7.30 -12.42
N GLY A 53 -4.31 -7.68 -12.71
CA GLY A 53 -3.87 -9.07 -12.70
C GLY A 53 -3.28 -9.48 -11.36
N THR A 54 -2.36 -8.68 -10.84
CA THR A 54 -1.68 -8.93 -9.55
C THR A 54 -1.68 -7.67 -8.71
N ILE A 55 -1.85 -7.83 -7.40
CA ILE A 55 -1.73 -6.75 -6.40
C ILE A 55 -0.68 -7.18 -5.38
N GLY A 56 0.35 -6.37 -5.17
CA GLY A 56 1.44 -6.63 -4.24
C GLY A 56 1.69 -5.47 -3.28
N GLY A 57 1.89 -5.78 -2.01
CA GLY A 57 2.36 -4.83 -1.02
C GLY A 57 3.88 -4.72 -1.01
N ILE A 58 4.40 -3.51 -0.80
CA ILE A 58 5.83 -3.26 -0.55
C ILE A 58 5.91 -2.27 0.63
N GLY A 59 6.70 -2.58 1.66
CA GLY A 59 6.93 -1.68 2.79
C GLY A 59 6.00 -1.89 3.99
N GLY A 60 5.44 -3.09 4.17
CA GLY A 60 4.92 -3.52 5.48
C GLY A 60 3.53 -3.04 5.90
N GLY A 61 2.77 -2.37 5.03
CA GLY A 61 1.42 -1.88 5.35
C GLY A 61 0.33 -2.95 5.28
N ASP A 62 -0.78 -2.71 5.97
CA ASP A 62 -2.00 -3.52 5.86
C ASP A 62 -2.69 -3.23 4.52
N ILE A 63 -3.06 -4.26 3.76
CA ILE A 63 -3.76 -4.09 2.49
C ILE A 63 -5.10 -4.84 2.54
N LYS A 64 -6.17 -4.15 2.18
CA LYS A 64 -7.55 -4.65 2.10
C LYS A 64 -8.04 -4.55 0.67
N LEU A 65 -8.62 -5.62 0.16
CA LEU A 65 -9.12 -5.76 -1.20
C LEU A 65 -10.64 -5.89 -1.17
N PHE A 66 -11.32 -5.12 -2.01
CA PHE A 66 -12.78 -5.02 -1.99
C PHE A 66 -13.37 -5.27 -3.37
N GLN A 67 -14.57 -5.86 -3.39
CA GLN A 67 -15.43 -5.92 -4.57
C GLN A 67 -16.27 -4.65 -4.75
N SER A 68 -16.38 -3.80 -3.73
CA SER A 68 -16.96 -2.47 -3.90
C SER A 68 -15.94 -1.53 -4.56
N ILE A 69 -16.41 -0.40 -5.10
CA ILE A 69 -15.56 0.63 -5.70
C ILE A 69 -15.03 1.65 -4.68
N ASP A 70 -15.51 1.59 -3.43
CA ASP A 70 -15.37 2.65 -2.42
C ASP A 70 -14.70 2.20 -1.12
N CYS A 71 -14.08 1.01 -1.11
CA CYS A 71 -13.48 0.38 0.06
C CYS A 71 -14.43 0.20 1.25
N THR A 72 -15.67 -0.20 0.96
CA THR A 72 -16.70 -0.52 1.95
C THR A 72 -17.13 -1.98 1.85
N GLY A 73 -17.81 -2.47 2.89
CA GLY A 73 -18.27 -3.86 2.96
C GLY A 73 -17.17 -4.87 3.27
N ASN A 74 -17.37 -6.10 2.81
CA ASN A 74 -16.46 -7.22 3.07
C ASN A 74 -15.15 -7.04 2.29
N PHE A 75 -14.06 -7.48 2.90
CA PHE A 75 -12.74 -7.38 2.30
C PHE A 75 -11.91 -8.64 2.52
N GLN A 76 -11.00 -8.90 1.59
CA GLN A 76 -9.89 -9.81 1.80
C GLN A 76 -8.67 -9.01 2.26
N LYS A 77 -8.00 -9.48 3.32
CA LYS A 77 -6.74 -8.89 3.77
C LYS A 77 -5.57 -9.65 3.15
N ILE A 78 -4.56 -8.92 2.66
CA ILE A 78 -3.26 -9.51 2.30
C ILE A 78 -2.19 -8.99 3.26
N GLY A 79 -1.22 -9.84 3.56
CA GLY A 79 -0.17 -9.54 4.53
C GLY A 79 0.81 -8.46 4.05
N PRO A 80 1.59 -7.89 4.98
CA PRO A 80 2.69 -6.98 4.64
C PRO A 80 3.68 -7.67 3.72
N ASN A 81 4.08 -7.00 2.62
CA ASN A 81 4.99 -7.54 1.60
C ASN A 81 4.48 -8.82 0.90
N ALA A 82 3.19 -9.12 1.00
CA ALA A 82 2.54 -10.20 0.27
C ALA A 82 1.88 -9.67 -1.01
N GLY A 83 1.55 -10.59 -1.92
CA GLY A 83 0.76 -10.28 -3.09
C GLY A 83 -0.25 -11.37 -3.40
N ILE A 84 -1.24 -11.03 -4.22
CA ILE A 84 -2.18 -11.97 -4.81
C ILE A 84 -2.16 -11.86 -6.32
N SER A 85 -2.29 -13.00 -6.97
CA SER A 85 -2.54 -13.11 -8.40
C SER A 85 -4.03 -13.34 -8.66
N ASN A 86 -4.45 -13.23 -9.92
CA ASN A 86 -5.86 -13.34 -10.33
C ASN A 86 -6.76 -12.33 -9.61
N ALA A 87 -6.29 -11.09 -9.51
CA ALA A 87 -6.94 -10.01 -8.77
C ALA A 87 -7.98 -9.23 -9.60
N GLN A 88 -8.50 -9.82 -10.70
CA GLN A 88 -9.44 -9.14 -11.60
C GLN A 88 -10.79 -8.84 -10.94
N TRP A 89 -11.10 -9.52 -9.83
CA TRP A 89 -12.33 -9.31 -9.06
C TRP A 89 -12.26 -8.09 -8.13
N VAL A 90 -11.08 -7.49 -7.95
CA VAL A 90 -10.85 -6.37 -7.02
C VAL A 90 -11.25 -5.06 -7.70
N ASN A 91 -12.26 -4.39 -7.15
CA ASN A 91 -12.78 -3.12 -7.65
C ASN A 91 -12.25 -1.91 -6.88
N SER A 92 -11.79 -2.11 -5.65
CA SER A 92 -11.05 -1.09 -4.91
C SER A 92 -10.11 -1.71 -3.89
N VAL A 93 -9.14 -0.90 -3.47
CA VAL A 93 -8.05 -1.32 -2.61
C VAL A 93 -7.80 -0.25 -1.56
N SER A 94 -7.54 -0.69 -0.34
CA SER A 94 -7.08 0.22 0.70
C SER A 94 -5.80 -0.29 1.33
N PHE A 95 -4.77 0.55 1.34
CA PHE A 95 -3.46 0.21 1.86
C PHE A 95 -2.93 1.28 2.81
N GLY A 96 -2.06 0.90 3.74
CA GLY A 96 -1.42 1.82 4.69
C GLY A 96 -1.50 1.31 6.13
N PRO A 97 -1.52 2.20 7.14
CA PRO A 97 -1.65 1.79 8.54
C PRO A 97 -3.00 1.09 8.78
N SER A 98 -3.12 0.37 9.88
CA SER A 98 -4.38 -0.26 10.29
C SER A 98 -5.47 0.80 10.49
N GLY A 99 -6.70 0.53 10.03
CA GLY A 99 -7.83 1.42 10.23
C GLY A 99 -8.81 1.48 9.05
N SER A 100 -9.62 2.53 9.04
CA SER A 100 -10.57 2.86 7.98
C SER A 100 -9.92 3.71 6.89
N SER A 101 -10.39 3.57 5.66
CA SER A 101 -10.03 4.43 4.53
C SER A 101 -11.13 5.41 4.18
N ARG A 102 -10.76 6.45 3.43
CA ARG A 102 -11.72 7.35 2.78
C ARG A 102 -12.04 6.81 1.39
N SER A 103 -13.30 6.91 0.98
CA SER A 103 -13.78 6.55 -0.37
C SER A 103 -12.96 7.26 -1.46
N PRO A 104 -12.71 6.62 -2.61
CA PRO A 104 -11.97 7.22 -3.71
C PRO A 104 -12.85 8.29 -4.38
N GLY A 105 -12.30 9.49 -4.55
CA GLY A 105 -13.02 10.58 -5.23
C GLY A 105 -13.20 10.37 -6.73
N THR A 106 -12.40 9.51 -7.36
CA THR A 106 -12.42 9.22 -8.80
C THR A 106 -12.04 7.75 -9.07
N CYS A 107 -12.42 7.23 -10.25
CA CYS A 107 -12.05 5.89 -10.70
C CYS A 107 -11.43 5.87 -12.11
N PRO A 108 -10.22 6.42 -12.28
CA PRO A 108 -9.53 6.43 -13.57
C PRO A 108 -8.98 5.03 -13.91
N ASN A 109 -8.59 4.86 -15.18
CA ASN A 109 -7.73 3.75 -15.59
C ASN A 109 -6.26 4.14 -15.31
N TRP A 110 -5.59 3.42 -14.41
CA TRP A 110 -4.24 3.76 -13.95
C TRP A 110 -3.10 3.37 -14.90
N TYR A 111 -3.43 2.84 -16.08
CA TYR A 111 -2.49 2.52 -17.15
C TYR A 111 -2.52 3.47 -18.34
N ASN A 112 -3.46 4.40 -18.35
CA ASN A 112 -3.58 5.40 -19.40
C ASN A 112 -2.72 6.63 -19.11
#